data_AF-S8E598-F1
#
_entry.id   AF-S8E598-F1
#
_cell.length_a   1.000
_cell.length_b   1.000
_cell.length_c   1.000
_cell.angle_alpha   90.00
_cell.angle_beta   90.00
_cell.angle_gamma   90.00
#
_symmetry.space_group_name_H-M   'P 1'
#
loop_
_entity.id
_entity.type
_entity.pdbx_description
1 polymer ?
#
loop_
_entity_poly.entity_id
_entity_poly.type
_entity_poly.pdbx_seq_one_letter_code
_entity_poly.pdbx_strand_id
1 'polypeptide(L)'
;MRHTRILAEDQENGARRAVNIGQVDAAPSGPSGEGKGKSVSLRQSQHVPSQPSNRLNVEPPAATSENTAKPRYRTGTGPFMALELLRSNPPPAHRYRYDVESFFYLYVCGAATYRADGDERIFVIKDWNYDSLRRIGTEKLQFLVDAEQYTKVFEGAHADFKPAIAGFLLDMWLTFQGVCQLSQEIAKIITFRSLRRLPTVEDEKLIADKRQAQDDKVTYQAFMKMMGEPELLAEASGSPSA
;
A
#
# COMPACT_ATOMS: atom_id res chain seq x y z
N MET A 1 12.37 -61.38 -11.27
CA MET A 1 13.50 -60.76 -10.54
C MET A 1 13.16 -59.29 -10.38
N ARG A 2 12.45 -58.82 -9.33
CA ARG A 2 12.94 -58.46 -7.98
C ARG A 2 14.33 -57.80 -7.99
N HIS A 3 14.37 -56.47 -7.87
CA HIS A 3 15.01 -55.79 -6.73
C HIS A 3 14.42 -54.38 -6.51
N THR A 4 14.44 -54.00 -5.25
CA THR A 4 13.59 -53.05 -4.52
C THR A 4 14.37 -51.78 -4.14
N ARG A 5 13.67 -50.62 -4.09
CA ARG A 5 13.74 -49.56 -3.04
C ARG A 5 15.03 -48.68 -3.03
N ILE A 6 15.04 -47.35 -2.81
CA ILE A 6 14.57 -46.54 -1.66
C ILE A 6 14.47 -45.04 -2.04
N LEU A 7 13.54 -44.35 -1.38
CA LEU A 7 13.26 -42.91 -1.29
C LEU A 7 14.41 -42.09 -0.67
N ALA A 8 14.55 -40.82 -1.06
CA ALA A 8 14.98 -39.75 -0.15
C ALA A 8 14.39 -38.40 -0.60
N GLU A 9 13.59 -37.82 0.28
CA GLU A 9 13.23 -36.42 0.34
C GLU A 9 14.46 -35.60 0.72
N ASP A 10 14.61 -34.38 0.18
CA ASP A 10 15.38 -33.32 0.84
C ASP A 10 14.64 -31.99 0.71
N GLN A 11 14.09 -31.56 1.84
CA GLN A 11 13.81 -30.17 2.15
C GLN A 11 15.13 -29.51 2.57
N GLU A 12 15.47 -28.35 2.02
CA GLU A 12 16.40 -27.45 2.71
C GLU A 12 15.88 -26.02 2.77
N ASN A 13 15.98 -25.52 4.00
CA ASN A 13 15.35 -24.40 4.63
C ASN A 13 16.31 -23.20 4.57
N GLY A 14 16.05 -22.24 3.68
CA GLY A 14 16.89 -21.05 3.50
C GLY A 14 16.55 -19.91 4.45
N ALA A 15 16.82 -20.07 5.75
CA ALA A 15 16.79 -18.97 6.71
C ALA A 15 18.03 -18.08 6.55
N ARG A 16 17.87 -16.83 6.08
CA ARG A 16 18.95 -15.82 6.10
C ARG A 16 18.68 -14.75 7.16
N ARG A 17 19.65 -14.71 8.09
CA ARG A 17 19.83 -13.87 9.27
C ARG A 17 19.59 -12.38 9.04
N ALA A 18 18.95 -11.76 10.04
CA ALA A 18 19.08 -10.34 10.36
C ALA A 18 20.52 -10.01 10.81
N VAL A 19 21.06 -8.90 10.32
CA VAL A 19 22.37 -8.37 10.71
C VAL A 19 22.15 -7.28 11.75
N ASN A 20 22.65 -7.51 12.97
CA ASN A 20 22.80 -6.49 14.02
C ASN A 20 24.21 -5.88 13.91
N ILE A 21 24.28 -4.56 13.74
CA ILE A 21 25.47 -3.70 13.87
C ILE A 21 25.05 -2.65 14.91
N GLY A 22 25.74 -2.35 16.00
CA GLY A 22 26.95 -2.84 16.62
C GLY A 22 27.01 -2.20 18.01
N GLN A 23 27.43 -2.96 19.02
CA GLN A 23 27.67 -2.53 20.39
C GLN A 23 29.17 -2.75 20.64
N VAL A 24 29.88 -1.73 21.12
CA VAL A 24 31.31 -1.80 21.45
C VAL A 24 31.49 -1.30 22.88
N ASP A 25 32.05 -2.16 23.73
CA ASP A 25 32.35 -1.90 25.14
C ASP A 25 33.72 -1.21 25.34
N ALA A 26 33.83 -0.56 26.51
CA ALA A 26 34.91 0.28 27.07
C ALA A 26 36.22 -0.50 27.41
N ALA A 27 37.35 0.03 27.94
CA ALA A 27 37.77 1.21 28.74
C ALA A 27 39.36 1.22 28.76
N PRO A 28 40.14 1.83 29.71
CA PRO A 28 39.89 2.86 30.76
C PRO A 28 40.99 3.97 30.92
N SER A 29 40.68 5.04 31.69
CA SER A 29 41.44 5.63 32.84
C SER A 29 41.09 7.12 33.10
N GLY A 30 40.77 7.48 34.36
CA GLY A 30 40.19 8.77 34.82
C GLY A 30 41.22 9.89 35.15
N PRO A 31 40.97 10.83 36.11
CA PRO A 31 39.83 10.97 37.04
C PRO A 31 39.25 12.41 37.23
N SER A 32 38.21 12.48 38.09
CA SER A 32 37.85 13.58 39.02
C SER A 32 36.80 14.62 38.62
N GLY A 33 35.74 14.73 39.44
CA GLY A 33 34.80 15.87 39.45
C GLY A 33 33.39 15.50 39.94
N GLU A 34 33.09 15.82 41.21
CA GLU A 34 31.82 15.59 41.93
C GLU A 34 30.59 16.30 41.33
N GLY A 35 29.40 15.69 41.41
CA GLY A 35 28.14 16.35 41.09
C GLY A 35 26.88 15.54 41.46
N LYS A 36 26.19 15.97 42.52
CA LYS A 36 24.97 15.38 43.11
C LYS A 36 23.75 15.36 42.17
N GLY A 37 23.18 14.17 41.98
CA GLY A 37 21.77 13.80 42.24
C GLY A 37 20.60 14.55 41.57
N LYS A 38 19.83 13.84 40.73
CA LYS A 38 18.45 13.38 41.01
C LYS A 38 17.89 12.69 39.75
N SER A 39 17.65 11.39 39.86
CA SER A 39 17.12 10.52 38.81
C SER A 39 15.59 10.57 38.81
N VAL A 40 14.98 10.85 37.66
CA VAL A 40 13.52 10.82 37.46
C VAL A 40 13.15 9.47 36.85
N SER A 41 12.27 8.76 37.56
CA SER A 41 11.87 7.38 37.30
C SER A 41 10.91 7.27 36.12
N LEU A 42 11.28 6.41 35.16
CA LEU A 42 10.44 5.95 34.04
C LEU A 42 9.40 4.95 34.58
N ARG A 43 8.10 5.26 34.45
CA ARG A 43 7.00 4.34 34.81
C ARG A 43 7.02 3.10 33.91
N GLN A 44 7.47 1.98 34.44
CA GLN A 44 7.17 0.64 33.93
C GLN A 44 5.93 0.09 34.65
N SER A 45 4.87 -0.19 33.88
CA SER A 45 3.68 -0.90 34.35
C SER A 45 4.03 -2.36 34.65
N GLN A 46 3.84 -2.76 35.91
CA GLN A 46 3.97 -4.12 36.38
C GLN A 46 2.74 -4.95 35.95
N HIS A 47 2.95 -6.06 35.25
CA HIS A 47 1.99 -7.15 35.18
C HIS A 47 2.62 -8.35 35.91
N VAL A 48 2.02 -8.70 37.05
CA VAL A 48 2.36 -9.87 37.86
C VAL A 48 1.91 -11.14 37.12
N PRO A 49 2.74 -12.20 37.02
CA PRO A 49 2.27 -13.55 36.74
C PRO A 49 2.32 -14.38 38.03
N SER A 50 1.16 -14.79 38.52
CA SER A 50 1.04 -15.83 39.54
C SER A 50 1.09 -17.20 38.87
N GLN A 51 2.12 -17.98 39.17
CA GLN A 51 2.24 -19.40 38.85
C GLN A 51 1.74 -20.23 40.05
N PRO A 52 1.15 -21.41 39.81
CA PRO A 52 1.68 -22.58 40.52
C PRO A 52 1.82 -23.84 39.64
N SER A 53 2.60 -24.77 40.18
CA SER A 53 3.35 -25.87 39.57
C SER A 53 2.60 -27.15 39.13
N ASN A 54 3.19 -27.80 38.11
CA ASN A 54 3.40 -29.23 37.84
C ASN A 54 2.22 -30.23 37.75
N ARG A 55 2.09 -30.91 36.60
CA ARG A 55 2.17 -32.39 36.44
C ARG A 55 2.21 -32.85 34.97
N LEU A 56 2.86 -33.99 34.76
CA LEU A 56 3.32 -34.65 33.52
C LEU A 56 2.23 -35.35 32.67
N ASN A 57 2.46 -35.31 31.34
CA ASN A 57 2.14 -36.25 30.24
C ASN A 57 0.78 -36.97 30.14
N VAL A 58 0.01 -36.68 29.07
CA VAL A 58 -0.67 -37.66 28.19
C VAL A 58 -0.81 -37.07 26.75
N GLU A 59 -0.47 -37.91 25.76
CA GLU A 59 -0.68 -37.98 24.29
C GLU A 59 -1.60 -36.95 23.54
N PRO A 60 -1.30 -36.58 22.26
CA PRO A 60 -1.94 -35.46 21.57
C PRO A 60 -3.20 -35.85 20.76
N PRO A 61 -4.30 -35.08 20.83
CA PRO A 61 -5.37 -35.20 19.85
C PRO A 61 -5.32 -34.09 18.81
N ALA A 62 -5.27 -34.54 17.55
CA ALA A 62 -5.93 -34.01 16.36
C ALA A 62 -5.80 -32.51 16.04
N ALA A 63 -5.16 -32.25 14.90
CA ALA A 63 -5.17 -31.01 14.14
C ALA A 63 -6.57 -30.38 14.10
N THR A 64 -6.75 -29.30 14.86
CA THR A 64 -7.93 -28.45 14.80
C THR A 64 -7.59 -27.23 13.95
N SER A 65 -8.12 -27.27 12.73
CA SER A 65 -8.42 -26.18 11.82
C SER A 65 -7.62 -24.88 12.04
N GLU A 66 -6.72 -24.60 11.11
CA GLU A 66 -6.29 -23.23 10.82
C GLU A 66 -7.54 -22.37 10.66
N ASN A 67 -7.85 -21.64 11.74
CA ASN A 67 -8.83 -20.59 11.75
C ASN A 67 -8.33 -19.60 10.71
N THR A 68 -8.95 -19.62 9.52
CA THR A 68 -8.70 -18.68 8.44
C THR A 68 -8.91 -17.30 9.01
N ALA A 69 -7.81 -16.69 9.47
CA ALA A 69 -7.80 -15.36 9.99
C ALA A 69 -8.25 -14.48 8.82
N LYS A 70 -9.54 -14.10 8.83
CA LYS A 70 -10.05 -13.06 7.93
C LYS A 70 -9.04 -11.93 8.01
N PRO A 71 -8.47 -11.47 6.88
CA PRO A 71 -7.59 -10.31 6.93
C PRO A 71 -8.36 -9.20 7.64
N ARG A 72 -7.93 -8.88 8.86
CA ARG A 72 -8.41 -7.73 9.62
C ARG A 72 -7.89 -6.54 8.83
N TYR A 73 -8.66 -6.11 7.83
CA TYR A 73 -8.45 -4.82 7.19
C TYR A 73 -8.35 -3.82 8.33
N ARG A 74 -7.14 -3.28 8.52
CA ARG A 74 -6.85 -2.33 9.57
C ARG A 74 -7.74 -1.13 9.28
N THR A 75 -8.73 -0.91 10.14
CA THR A 75 -9.68 0.20 10.06
C THR A 75 -8.89 1.50 9.87
N GLY A 76 -9.09 2.19 8.74
CA GLY A 76 -8.49 3.51 8.47
C GLY A 76 -7.79 3.71 7.13
N THR A 77 -7.42 2.66 6.38
CA THR A 77 -6.76 2.85 5.06
C THR A 77 -7.70 2.85 3.87
N GLY A 78 -8.93 2.34 4.03
CA GLY A 78 -9.93 2.25 2.95
C GLY A 78 -10.11 3.53 2.13
N PRO A 79 -10.25 4.71 2.76
CA PRO A 79 -10.42 5.96 2.01
C PRO A 79 -9.26 6.32 1.10
N PHE A 80 -8.06 5.83 1.37
CA PHE A 80 -6.86 6.11 0.59
C PHE A 80 -6.41 4.91 -0.25
N MET A 81 -7.00 3.73 -0.09
CA MET A 81 -6.67 2.58 -0.93
C MET A 81 -6.99 2.83 -2.40
N ALA A 82 -6.09 2.35 -3.27
CA ALA A 82 -6.27 2.28 -4.71
C ALA A 82 -7.55 1.54 -5.14
N LEU A 83 -8.16 1.95 -6.25
CA LEU A 83 -9.45 1.45 -6.71
C LEU A 83 -9.43 -0.06 -7.01
N GLU A 84 -8.36 -0.58 -7.61
CA GLU A 84 -8.23 -2.01 -7.90
C GLU A 84 -8.12 -2.85 -6.61
N LEU A 85 -7.45 -2.32 -5.57
CA LEU A 85 -7.36 -2.97 -4.26
C LEU A 85 -8.71 -3.01 -3.54
N LEU A 86 -9.57 -2.01 -3.74
CA LEU A 86 -10.92 -1.95 -3.16
C LEU A 86 -11.90 -2.93 -3.83
N ARG A 87 -11.64 -3.31 -5.08
CA ARG A 87 -12.60 -4.06 -5.92
C ARG A 87 -12.19 -5.49 -6.24
N SER A 88 -10.94 -5.86 -5.99
CA SER A 88 -10.42 -7.21 -6.28
C SER A 88 -10.50 -8.11 -5.06
N ASN A 89 -10.88 -9.37 -5.27
CA ASN A 89 -10.86 -10.41 -4.25
C ASN A 89 -10.39 -11.74 -4.86
N PRO A 90 -9.23 -12.29 -4.46
CA PRO A 90 -8.29 -11.72 -3.48
C PRO A 90 -7.63 -10.43 -3.98
N PRO A 91 -7.08 -9.58 -3.09
CA PRO A 91 -6.32 -8.42 -3.51
C PRO A 91 -5.11 -8.81 -4.38
N PRO A 92 -4.83 -8.08 -5.47
CA PRO A 92 -3.69 -8.35 -6.33
C PRO A 92 -2.36 -8.04 -5.63
N ALA A 93 -1.26 -8.55 -6.18
CA ALA A 93 0.09 -8.17 -5.75
C ALA A 93 0.27 -6.64 -5.81
N HIS A 94 0.95 -6.09 -4.79
CA HIS A 94 1.21 -4.66 -4.67
C HIS A 94 2.03 -4.15 -5.86
N ARG A 95 1.74 -2.93 -6.34
CA ARG A 95 2.50 -2.25 -7.40
C ARG A 95 2.62 -0.76 -7.09
N TYR A 96 3.67 -0.14 -7.62
CA TYR A 96 3.97 1.29 -7.46
C TYR A 96 2.76 2.21 -7.73
N ARG A 97 1.99 1.97 -8.79
CA ARG A 97 0.81 2.80 -9.11
C ARG A 97 -0.24 2.86 -7.98
N TYR A 98 -0.30 1.85 -7.09
CA TYR A 98 -1.21 1.89 -5.94
C TYR A 98 -0.79 2.93 -4.90
N ASP A 99 0.51 3.10 -4.70
CA ASP A 99 1.04 4.11 -3.78
C ASP A 99 0.79 5.51 -4.35
N VAL A 100 0.99 5.69 -5.65
CA VAL A 100 0.68 6.95 -6.36
C VAL A 100 -0.83 7.25 -6.32
N GLU A 101 -1.69 6.26 -6.52
CA GLU A 101 -3.15 6.45 -6.41
C GLU A 101 -3.56 6.80 -4.98
N SER A 102 -2.89 6.21 -3.99
CA SER A 102 -3.14 6.53 -2.57
C SER A 102 -2.73 7.96 -2.24
N PHE A 103 -1.59 8.43 -2.76
CA PHE A 103 -1.16 9.82 -2.67
C PHE A 103 -2.16 10.77 -3.32
N PHE A 104 -2.65 10.41 -4.52
CA PHE A 104 -3.69 11.19 -5.21
C PHE A 104 -4.93 11.37 -4.33
N TYR A 105 -5.50 10.30 -3.77
CA TYR A 105 -6.67 10.42 -2.90
C TYR A 105 -6.42 11.21 -1.61
N LEU A 106 -5.22 11.11 -1.03
CA LEU A 106 -4.82 11.92 0.11
C LEU A 106 -4.84 13.41 -0.24
N TYR A 107 -4.24 13.78 -1.38
CA TYR A 107 -4.17 15.16 -1.83
C TYR A 107 -5.56 15.70 -2.18
N VAL A 108 -6.41 14.89 -2.84
CA VAL A 108 -7.82 15.25 -3.11
C VAL A 108 -8.56 15.57 -1.81
N CYS A 109 -8.41 14.75 -0.76
CA CYS A 109 -9.01 15.04 0.55
C CYS A 109 -8.47 16.35 1.14
N GLY A 110 -7.14 16.57 1.08
CA GLY A 110 -6.51 17.81 1.53
C GLY A 110 -7.10 19.03 0.83
N ALA A 111 -7.04 19.06 -0.50
CA ALA A 111 -7.50 20.18 -1.32
C ALA A 111 -9.02 20.44 -1.19
N ALA A 112 -9.84 19.39 -1.11
CA ALA A 112 -11.29 19.51 -1.00
C ALA A 112 -11.77 19.98 0.38
N THR A 113 -11.05 19.60 1.44
CA THR A 113 -11.54 19.79 2.82
C THR A 113 -10.79 20.84 3.61
N TYR A 114 -9.63 21.31 3.14
CA TYR A 114 -8.87 22.36 3.81
C TYR A 114 -9.69 23.65 3.99
N ARG A 115 -9.62 24.20 5.20
CA ARG A 115 -10.23 25.48 5.60
C ARG A 115 -9.14 26.31 6.28
N ALA A 116 -8.91 27.53 5.81
CA ALA A 116 -7.88 28.41 6.37
C ALA A 116 -8.23 28.90 7.78
N ASP A 117 -9.52 28.93 8.08
CA ASP A 117 -10.18 29.52 9.23
C ASP A 117 -10.81 28.47 10.16
N GLY A 118 -10.60 27.18 9.88
CA GLY A 118 -11.05 26.07 10.72
C GLY A 118 -9.97 25.54 11.67
N ASP A 119 -10.40 24.80 12.70
CA ASP A 119 -9.49 23.96 13.50
C ASP A 119 -8.78 22.99 12.56
N GLU A 120 -7.48 23.21 12.33
CA GLU A 120 -6.61 22.58 11.32
C GLU A 120 -6.79 21.06 11.17
N ARG A 121 -7.79 20.61 10.41
CA ARG A 121 -8.05 19.19 10.17
C ARG A 121 -8.46 18.98 8.73
N ILE A 122 -7.64 18.23 8.01
CA ILE A 122 -8.02 17.61 6.75
C ILE A 122 -9.00 16.48 7.08
N PHE A 123 -10.17 16.48 6.43
CA PHE A 123 -11.17 15.45 6.59
C PHE A 123 -11.17 14.49 5.41
N VAL A 124 -11.56 13.25 5.67
CA VAL A 124 -11.86 12.31 4.60
C VAL A 124 -13.17 12.73 3.94
N ILE A 125 -13.21 12.76 2.61
CA ILE A 125 -14.45 12.95 1.86
C ILE A 125 -15.48 11.93 2.33
N LYS A 126 -16.67 12.40 2.72
CA LYS A 126 -17.70 11.58 3.38
C LYS A 126 -18.01 10.29 2.60
N ASP A 127 -18.08 10.38 1.28
CA ASP A 127 -18.37 9.25 0.40
C ASP A 127 -17.23 8.24 0.28
N TRP A 128 -16.04 8.57 0.76
CA TRP A 128 -14.90 7.65 0.80
C TRP A 128 -14.65 7.08 2.20
N ASN A 129 -15.47 7.44 3.20
CA ASN A 129 -15.33 7.02 4.59
C ASN A 129 -16.39 6.00 5.03
N TYR A 130 -16.78 5.10 4.13
CA TYR A 130 -17.71 4.01 4.46
C TYR A 130 -16.97 2.79 5.03
N ASP A 131 -17.59 2.04 5.94
CA ASP A 131 -17.05 0.76 6.41
C ASP A 131 -16.93 -0.29 5.28
N SER A 132 -17.72 -0.12 4.21
CA SER A 132 -17.72 -1.02 3.06
C SER A 132 -16.70 -0.59 2.02
N LEU A 133 -15.61 -1.37 1.88
CA LEU A 133 -14.60 -1.17 0.83
C LEU A 133 -15.21 -1.17 -0.58
N ARG A 134 -16.22 -2.04 -0.81
CA ARG A 134 -16.95 -2.07 -2.08
C ARG A 134 -17.64 -0.74 -2.35
N ARG A 135 -18.28 -0.15 -1.34
CA ARG A 135 -18.95 1.15 -1.47
C ARG A 135 -17.95 2.27 -1.73
N ILE A 136 -16.85 2.32 -0.98
CA ILE A 136 -15.74 3.27 -1.25
C ILE A 136 -15.27 3.13 -2.70
N GLY A 137 -15.05 1.90 -3.17
CA GLY A 137 -14.64 1.62 -4.54
C GLY A 137 -15.66 2.12 -5.58
N THR A 138 -16.96 2.00 -5.32
CA THR A 138 -18.01 2.54 -6.21
C THR A 138 -17.96 4.07 -6.28
N GLU A 139 -17.82 4.76 -5.14
CA GLU A 139 -17.78 6.22 -5.13
C GLU A 139 -16.52 6.77 -5.80
N LYS A 140 -15.37 6.13 -5.57
CA LYS A 140 -14.11 6.48 -6.25
C LYS A 140 -14.17 6.21 -7.76
N LEU A 141 -14.80 5.10 -8.15
CA LEU A 141 -15.06 4.83 -9.55
C LEU A 141 -15.88 5.96 -10.18
N GLN A 142 -16.98 6.36 -9.54
CA GLN A 142 -17.83 7.44 -10.05
C GLN A 142 -17.02 8.74 -10.18
N PHE A 143 -16.24 9.09 -9.16
CA PHE A 143 -15.34 10.24 -9.20
C PHE A 143 -14.36 10.20 -10.38
N LEU A 144 -13.77 9.05 -10.73
CA LEU A 144 -12.82 8.93 -11.85
C LEU A 144 -13.46 8.94 -13.24
N VAL A 145 -14.73 8.57 -13.37
CA VAL A 145 -15.40 8.46 -14.70
C VAL A 145 -16.32 9.64 -15.01
N ASP A 146 -16.55 10.52 -14.05
CA ASP A 146 -17.51 11.62 -14.15
C ASP A 146 -16.87 12.97 -13.80
N ALA A 147 -16.73 13.83 -14.81
CA ALA A 147 -16.13 15.15 -14.66
C ALA A 147 -16.97 16.10 -13.79
N GLU A 148 -18.29 15.90 -13.73
CA GLU A 148 -19.14 16.68 -12.83
C GLU A 148 -18.83 16.33 -11.37
N GLN A 149 -18.58 15.05 -11.09
CA GLN A 149 -18.21 14.60 -9.76
C GLN A 149 -16.82 15.07 -9.35
N TYR A 150 -15.88 15.17 -10.30
CA TYR A 150 -14.60 15.84 -10.06
C TYR A 150 -14.81 17.29 -9.61
N THR A 151 -15.60 18.05 -10.37
CA THR A 151 -15.89 19.47 -10.08
C THR A 151 -16.57 19.62 -8.72
N LYS A 152 -17.55 18.77 -8.44
CA LYS A 152 -18.33 18.77 -7.20
C LYS A 152 -17.49 18.48 -5.96
N VAL A 153 -16.52 17.57 -6.05
CA VAL A 153 -15.61 17.26 -4.92
C VAL A 153 -14.84 18.50 -4.47
N PHE A 154 -14.52 19.41 -5.39
CA PHE A 154 -13.80 20.65 -5.10
C PHE A 154 -14.71 21.89 -5.00
N GLU A 155 -16.04 21.71 -4.97
CA GLU A 155 -17.00 22.79 -4.80
C GLU A 155 -16.83 23.40 -3.40
N GLY A 156 -16.15 24.55 -3.35
CA GLY A 156 -15.77 25.21 -2.10
C GLY A 156 -14.35 24.90 -1.60
N ALA A 157 -13.46 24.34 -2.42
CA ALA A 157 -12.04 24.25 -2.10
C ALA A 157 -11.43 25.65 -1.88
N HIS A 158 -10.46 25.73 -0.97
CA HIS A 158 -9.76 26.98 -0.67
C HIS A 158 -9.00 27.52 -1.89
N ALA A 159 -8.86 28.84 -2.00
CA ALA A 159 -8.25 29.49 -3.16
C ALA A 159 -6.81 29.02 -3.43
N ASP A 160 -6.04 28.74 -2.38
CA ASP A 160 -4.65 28.27 -2.48
C ASP A 160 -4.50 26.92 -3.19
N PHE A 161 -5.55 26.10 -3.19
CA PHE A 161 -5.55 24.82 -3.89
C PHE A 161 -6.04 24.91 -5.34
N LYS A 162 -6.59 26.05 -5.79
CA LYS A 162 -7.08 26.20 -7.17
C LYS A 162 -6.00 25.90 -8.23
N PRO A 163 -4.74 26.37 -8.08
CA PRO A 163 -3.68 26.01 -9.03
C PRO A 163 -3.38 24.51 -9.06
N ALA A 164 -3.39 23.84 -7.91
CA ALA A 164 -3.19 22.39 -7.82
C ALA A 164 -4.35 21.62 -8.47
N ILE A 165 -5.59 22.02 -8.19
CA ILE A 165 -6.81 21.41 -8.72
C ILE A 165 -6.86 21.55 -10.25
N ALA A 166 -6.63 22.74 -10.79
CA ALA A 166 -6.64 22.97 -12.24
C ALA A 166 -5.36 22.47 -12.95
N GLY A 167 -4.30 22.17 -12.20
CA GLY A 167 -3.01 21.69 -12.69
C GLY A 167 -2.82 20.20 -12.41
N PHE A 168 -1.80 19.87 -11.62
CA PHE A 168 -1.35 18.48 -11.49
C PHE A 168 -2.42 17.51 -10.96
N LEU A 169 -3.39 17.95 -10.14
CA LEU A 169 -4.46 17.06 -9.68
C LEU A 169 -5.41 16.69 -10.82
N LEU A 170 -5.64 17.57 -11.78
CA LEU A 170 -6.40 17.26 -12.98
C LEU A 170 -5.63 16.26 -13.85
N ASP A 171 -4.32 16.45 -14.01
CA ASP A 171 -3.46 15.50 -14.75
C ASP A 171 -3.44 14.11 -14.11
N MET A 172 -3.33 14.05 -12.77
CA MET A 172 -3.43 12.79 -12.03
C MET A 172 -4.82 12.16 -12.18
N TRP A 173 -5.89 12.95 -12.14
CA TRP A 173 -7.25 12.47 -12.33
C TRP A 173 -7.45 11.87 -13.73
N LEU A 174 -7.00 12.56 -14.78
CA LEU A 174 -7.03 12.06 -16.16
C LEU A 174 -6.21 10.76 -16.32
N THR A 175 -5.04 10.70 -15.67
CA THR A 175 -4.19 9.50 -15.66
C THR A 175 -4.91 8.31 -15.03
N PHE A 176 -5.49 8.49 -13.84
CA PHE A 176 -6.22 7.42 -13.14
C PHE A 176 -7.57 7.09 -13.78
N GLN A 177 -8.21 8.04 -14.46
CA GLN A 177 -9.34 7.75 -15.35
C GLN A 177 -8.92 6.78 -16.45
N GLY A 178 -7.78 7.00 -17.10
CA GLY A 178 -7.23 6.08 -18.11
C GLY A 178 -6.90 4.69 -17.55
N VAL A 179 -6.31 4.62 -16.35
CA VAL A 179 -6.06 3.34 -15.65
C VAL A 179 -7.38 2.62 -15.33
N CYS A 180 -8.40 3.38 -14.89
CA CYS A 180 -9.73 2.85 -14.58
C CYS A 180 -10.43 2.29 -15.83
N GLN A 181 -10.30 2.95 -16.99
CA GLN A 181 -10.84 2.45 -18.26
C GLN A 181 -10.23 1.09 -18.63
N LEU A 182 -8.90 0.95 -18.51
CA LEU A 182 -8.21 -0.34 -18.74
C LEU A 182 -8.68 -1.42 -17.75
N SER A 183 -8.89 -1.07 -16.47
CA SER A 183 -9.45 -2.00 -15.48
C SER A 183 -10.85 -2.48 -15.87
N GLN A 184 -11.70 -1.58 -16.37
CA GLN A 184 -13.04 -1.95 -16.83
C GLN A 184 -13.00 -2.86 -18.07
N GLU A 185 -12.07 -2.61 -19.00
CA GLU A 185 -11.87 -3.47 -20.16
C GLU A 185 -11.40 -4.88 -19.77
N ILE A 186 -10.44 -4.98 -18.85
CA ILE A 186 -10.01 -6.27 -18.28
C ILE A 186 -11.20 -6.99 -17.64
N ALA A 187 -11.99 -6.29 -16.82
CA ALA A 187 -13.16 -6.87 -16.18
C ALA A 187 -14.21 -7.35 -17.20
N LYS A 188 -14.43 -6.61 -18.29
CA LYS A 188 -15.31 -7.01 -19.40
C LYS A 188 -14.81 -8.26 -20.10
N ILE A 189 -13.50 -8.38 -20.38
CA ILE A 189 -12.91 -9.58 -20.98
C ILE A 189 -13.15 -10.78 -20.07
N ILE A 190 -12.82 -10.66 -18.78
CA ILE A 190 -13.00 -11.73 -17.79
C ILE A 190 -14.48 -12.14 -17.68
N THR A 191 -15.39 -11.18 -17.58
CA THR A 191 -16.84 -11.43 -17.40
C THR A 191 -17.48 -12.03 -18.64
N PHE A 192 -17.17 -11.49 -19.82
CA PHE A 192 -17.75 -11.99 -21.07
C PHE A 192 -17.27 -13.42 -21.37
N ARG A 193 -16.01 -13.71 -21.03
CA ARG A 193 -15.43 -15.05 -21.20
C ARG A 193 -16.01 -16.03 -20.17
N SER A 194 -16.11 -15.66 -18.89
CA SER A 194 -16.72 -16.55 -17.87
C SER A 194 -18.14 -17.00 -18.23
N LEU A 195 -18.88 -16.17 -18.97
CA LEU A 195 -20.20 -16.49 -19.49
C LEU A 195 -20.20 -17.37 -20.75
N ARG A 196 -19.09 -17.47 -21.49
CA ARG A 196 -19.05 -18.10 -22.83
C ARG A 196 -18.04 -19.23 -23.02
N ARG A 197 -16.94 -19.34 -22.25
CA ARG A 197 -15.87 -20.39 -22.31
C ARG A 197 -14.72 -20.13 -21.29
N LEU A 198 -13.83 -21.11 -21.09
CA LEU A 198 -12.56 -20.89 -20.37
C LEU A 198 -11.67 -19.83 -21.09
N PRO A 199 -10.81 -19.10 -20.36
CA PRO A 199 -9.87 -18.14 -20.96
C PRO A 199 -8.96 -18.79 -22.01
N THR A 200 -8.70 -18.10 -23.12
CA THR A 200 -7.72 -18.56 -24.13
C THR A 200 -6.35 -17.91 -23.90
N VAL A 201 -5.29 -18.46 -24.49
CA VAL A 201 -3.93 -17.88 -24.40
C VAL A 201 -3.90 -16.44 -24.91
N GLU A 202 -4.70 -16.14 -25.94
CA GLU A 202 -4.85 -14.79 -26.48
C GLU A 202 -5.53 -13.83 -25.48
N ASP A 203 -6.44 -14.33 -24.63
CA ASP A 203 -7.01 -13.50 -23.56
C ASP A 203 -6.01 -13.19 -22.49
N GLU A 204 -5.26 -14.20 -22.05
CA GLU A 204 -4.25 -14.03 -21.02
C GLU A 204 -3.22 -13.01 -21.48
N LYS A 205 -2.80 -13.09 -22.75
CA LYS A 205 -1.95 -12.09 -23.39
C LYS A 205 -2.62 -10.71 -23.41
N LEU A 206 -3.86 -10.61 -23.86
CA LEU A 206 -4.57 -9.32 -23.93
C LEU A 206 -4.75 -8.67 -22.55
N ILE A 207 -5.05 -9.48 -21.51
CA ILE A 207 -5.16 -9.02 -20.12
C ILE A 207 -3.79 -8.58 -19.61
N ALA A 208 -2.73 -9.34 -19.88
CA ALA A 208 -1.37 -8.99 -19.49
C ALA A 208 -0.92 -7.67 -20.14
N ASP A 209 -1.15 -7.51 -21.45
CA ASP A 209 -0.83 -6.29 -22.19
C ASP A 209 -1.58 -5.07 -21.62
N LYS A 210 -2.86 -5.22 -21.27
CA LYS A 210 -3.64 -4.15 -20.63
C LYS A 210 -3.16 -3.83 -19.22
N ARG A 211 -2.77 -4.83 -18.43
CA ARG A 211 -2.18 -4.62 -17.10
C ARG A 211 -0.84 -3.91 -17.21
N GLN A 212 -0.02 -4.24 -18.20
CA GLN A 212 1.22 -3.52 -18.46
C GLN A 212 0.94 -2.06 -18.84
N ALA A 213 -0.03 -1.83 -19.73
CA ALA A 213 -0.45 -0.47 -20.10
C ALA A 213 -0.98 0.37 -18.93
N GLN A 214 -1.51 -0.26 -17.86
CA GLN A 214 -1.85 0.46 -16.62
C GLN A 214 -0.61 0.92 -15.87
N ASP A 215 0.41 0.08 -15.77
CA ASP A 215 1.65 0.41 -15.08
C ASP A 215 2.44 1.47 -15.87
N ASP A 216 2.45 1.39 -17.20
CA ASP A 216 3.12 2.35 -18.07
C ASP A 216 2.50 3.75 -18.02
N LYS A 217 1.23 3.87 -17.61
CA LYS A 217 0.58 5.17 -17.36
C LYS A 217 1.05 5.85 -16.08
N VAL A 218 1.55 5.08 -15.12
CA VAL A 218 1.89 5.56 -13.78
C VAL A 218 3.32 5.13 -13.43
N THR A 219 4.26 5.55 -14.28
CA THR A 219 5.69 5.41 -13.99
C THR A 219 6.15 6.50 -13.04
N TYR A 220 7.29 6.28 -12.38
CA TYR A 220 7.92 7.31 -11.55
C TYR A 220 8.18 8.60 -12.33
N GLN A 221 8.71 8.49 -13.55
CA GLN A 221 8.98 9.65 -14.41
C GLN A 221 7.70 10.40 -14.78
N ALA A 222 6.63 9.68 -15.14
CA ALA A 222 5.34 10.30 -15.42
C ALA A 222 4.78 11.04 -14.19
N PHE A 223 4.90 10.43 -13.00
CA PHE A 223 4.48 11.05 -11.75
C PHE A 223 5.29 12.33 -11.44
N MET A 224 6.61 12.27 -11.51
CA MET A 224 7.47 13.44 -11.26
C MET A 224 7.20 14.58 -12.24
N LYS A 225 6.98 14.23 -13.52
CA LYS A 225 6.60 15.20 -14.55
C LYS A 225 5.25 15.88 -14.24
N MET A 226 4.24 15.14 -13.77
CA MET A 226 2.96 15.71 -13.34
C MET A 226 3.14 16.67 -12.16
N MET A 227 4.04 16.34 -11.22
CA MET A 227 4.35 17.20 -10.07
C MET A 227 5.13 18.48 -10.44
N GLY A 228 5.53 18.65 -11.71
CA GLY A 228 6.28 19.82 -12.18
C GLY A 228 7.79 19.75 -11.89
N GLU A 229 8.29 18.58 -11.49
CA GLU A 229 9.71 18.38 -11.23
C GLU A 229 10.49 18.22 -12.55
N PRO A 230 11.68 18.83 -12.67
CA PRO A 230 12.50 18.70 -13.86
C PRO A 230 12.90 17.23 -14.05
N GLU A 231 12.83 16.77 -15.29
CA GLU A 231 13.31 15.45 -15.66
C GLU A 231 14.78 15.35 -15.25
N LEU A 232 15.12 14.37 -14.40
CA LEU A 232 16.50 14.10 -14.02
C LEU A 232 17.25 13.65 -15.28
N LEU A 233 17.72 14.62 -16.07
CA LEU A 233 18.57 14.37 -17.21
C LEU A 233 19.82 13.64 -16.71
N ALA A 234 20.17 12.58 -17.41
CA ALA A 234 21.37 11.79 -17.20
C ALA A 234 22.65 12.59 -17.56
N GLU A 235 22.85 13.77 -16.98
CA GLU A 235 24.09 14.52 -17.04
C GLU A 235 25.11 13.93 -16.06
N ALA A 236 25.49 12.68 -16.29
CA ALA A 236 26.60 12.04 -15.58
C ALA A 236 27.41 11.07 -16.47
N SER A 237 27.36 11.22 -17.80
CA SER A 237 28.18 10.42 -18.72
C SER A 237 29.07 11.25 -19.66
N GLY A 238 29.14 12.57 -19.48
CA GLY A 238 30.11 13.42 -20.16
C GLY A 238 31.34 13.68 -19.31
N SER A 239 32.22 12.69 -19.12
CA SER A 239 33.58 13.00 -18.66
C SER A 239 34.32 13.74 -19.77
N PRO A 240 34.86 14.95 -19.53
CA PRO A 240 35.78 15.56 -20.47
C PRO A 240 37.11 14.80 -20.40
N SER A 241 37.48 14.15 -21.50
CA SER A 241 38.87 13.73 -21.70
C SER A 241 39.73 14.99 -21.80
N ALA A 242 40.63 15.15 -20.83
CA ALA A 242 41.81 16.01 -20.93
C ALA A 242 43.04 15.13 -20.77
#